data_AF-A0A929DF52-F1
#
_entry.id   AF-A0A929DF52-F1
#
_cell.length_a   1.000
_cell.length_b   1.000
_cell.length_c   1.000
_cell.angle_alpha   90.00
_cell.angle_beta   90.00
_cell.angle_gamma   90.00
#
_symmetry.space_group_name_H-M   'P 1'
#
loop_
_entity.id
_entity.type
_entity.pdbx_description
1 polymer ?
#
loop_
_entity_poly.entity_id
_entity_poly.type
_entity_poly.pdbx_seq_one_letter_code
_entity_poly.pdbx_strand_id
1 'polypeptide(L)' 'MDIIKVAGISRSTAVAGAIAGVMRERGHVDVQAIGAGAVNQAVKAVIFARGYLELDGI' A
#
# COMPACT_ATOMS: atom_id res chain seq x y z
N MET A 1 1.35 3.28 -15.96
CA MET A 1 0.63 3.55 -14.70
C MET A 1 0.51 2.23 -13.98
N ASP A 2 1.43 1.94 -13.05
CA ASP A 2 1.47 0.66 -12.34
C ASP A 2 0.58 0.78 -11.10
N ILE A 3 -0.61 0.18 -11.17
CA ILE A 3 -1.57 0.16 -10.07
C ILE A 3 -1.28 -1.05 -9.18
N ILE A 4 -1.18 -0.82 -7.87
CA ILE A 4 -1.11 -1.91 -6.89
C ILE A 4 -2.54 -2.44 -6.68
N LYS A 5 -2.78 -3.67 -7.12
CA LYS A 5 -4.06 -4.35 -6.93
C LYS A 5 -4.05 -5.15 -5.63
N VAL A 6 -5.06 -4.95 -4.79
CA VAL A 6 -5.20 -5.61 -3.49
C VAL A 6 -6.41 -6.53 -3.52
N ALA A 7 -6.23 -7.76 -3.04
CA ALA A 7 -7.30 -8.74 -2.83
C ALA A 7 -7.58 -8.91 -1.33
N GLY A 8 -8.73 -9.48 -0.98
CA GLY A 8 -9.08 -9.72 0.43
C GLY A 8 -8.13 -10.67 1.17
N ILE A 9 -7.43 -11.53 0.42
CA ILE A 9 -6.41 -12.46 0.92
C ILE A 9 -4.99 -11.89 0.93
N SER A 10 -4.80 -10.67 0.40
CA SER A 10 -3.49 -10.04 0.36
C SER A 10 -2.97 -9.79 1.77
N ARG A 11 -1.67 -10.06 1.99
CA ARG A 11 -1.00 -9.74 3.25
C ARG A 11 -0.73 -8.24 3.30
N SER A 12 -1.33 -7.52 4.25
CA SER A 12 -1.25 -6.05 4.30
C SER A 12 0.19 -5.54 4.41
N THR A 13 1.08 -6.23 5.12
CA THR A 13 2.50 -5.83 5.23
C THR A 13 3.28 -5.97 3.92
N ALA A 14 2.97 -6.98 3.11
CA ALA A 14 3.59 -7.13 1.79
C ALA A 14 3.14 -6.02 0.83
N VAL A 15 1.83 -5.71 0.84
CA VAL A 15 1.28 -4.58 0.09
C VAL A 15 1.88 -3.25 0.57
N ALA A 16 2.06 -3.08 1.89
CA ALA A 16 2.69 -1.90 2.47
C ALA A 16 4.13 -1.70 2.00
N GLY A 17 4.92 -2.78 1.93
CA GLY A 17 6.28 -2.72 1.38
C GLY A 17 6.30 -2.28 -0.09
N ALA A 18 5.36 -2.78 -0.90
CA ALA A 18 5.21 -2.35 -2.29
C ALA A 18 4.80 -0.87 -2.39
N ILE A 19 3.83 -0.41 -1.58
CA ILE A 19 3.42 1.00 -1.51
C ILE A 19 4.61 1.89 -1.15
N ALA A 20 5.37 1.53 -0.12
CA ALA A 20 6.53 2.32 0.33
C ALA A 20 7.64 2.36 -0.73
N GLY A 21 7.90 1.24 -1.42
CA GLY A 21 8.86 1.19 -2.53
C GLY A 21 8.49 2.16 -3.65
N VAL A 22 7.24 2.10 -4.13
CA VAL A 22 6.77 2.99 -5.20
C VAL A 22 6.76 4.46 -4.75
N MET A 23 6.36 4.75 -3.51
CA MET A 23 6.39 6.11 -2.96
C MET A 23 7.81 6.70 -2.92
N ARG A 24 8.82 5.93 -2.53
CA ARG A 24 10.23 6.40 -2.54
C ARG A 24 10.72 6.72 -3.95
N GLU A 25 10.29 5.97 -4.95
CA GLU A 25 10.73 6.15 -6.34
C GLU A 25 9.97 7.27 -7.06
N ARG A 26 8.65 7.36 -6.86
CA ARG A 26 7.75 8.17 -7.70
C ARG A 26 7.04 9.29 -6.94
N GLY A 27 7.07 9.28 -5.60
CA GLY A 27 6.34 10.23 -4.75
C GLY A 27 4.80 10.09 -4.81
N HIS A 28 4.28 9.14 -5.59
CA HIS A 28 2.86 8.84 -5.67
C HIS A 28 2.64 7.34 -5.93
N VAL A 29 1.50 6.80 -5.48
CA VAL A 29 1.10 5.42 -5.75
C VAL A 29 -0.41 5.33 -5.89
N ASP A 30 -0.86 4.53 -6.84
CA ASP A 30 -2.28 4.22 -7.01
C ASP A 30 -2.57 2.81 -6.52
N VAL A 31 -3.54 2.67 -5.62
CA VAL A 31 -3.97 1.40 -5.05
C VAL A 31 -5.41 1.13 -5.42
N GLN A 32 -5.68 -0.03 -6.01
CA GLN A 32 -7.02 -0.46 -6.36
C GLN A 32 -7.43 -1.69 -5.54
N ALA A 33 -8.58 -1.60 -4.89
CA ALA A 33 -9.17 -2.67 -4.12
C ALA A 33 -10.68 -2.74 -4.40
N ILE A 34 -11.19 -3.93 -4.66
CA ILE A 34 -12.62 -4.16 -4.97
C ILE A 34 -13.20 -5.15 -3.95
N GLY A 35 -14.27 -4.74 -3.27
CA GLY A 35 -14.95 -5.52 -2.23
C GLY A 35 -14.39 -5.30 -0.82
N ALA A 36 -15.22 -5.54 0.20
CA ALA A 36 -14.94 -5.17 1.60
C ALA A 36 -13.62 -5.76 2.13
N GLY A 37 -13.34 -7.03 1.85
CA GLY A 37 -12.10 -7.69 2.29
C GLY A 37 -10.86 -7.04 1.69
N ALA A 38 -10.88 -6.75 0.39
CA ALA A 38 -9.75 -6.10 -0.29
C ALA A 38 -9.52 -4.67 0.22
N VAL A 39 -10.61 -3.91 0.41
CA VAL A 39 -10.54 -2.55 0.96
C VAL A 39 -9.94 -2.56 2.37
N ASN A 40 -10.37 -3.50 3.23
CA ASN A 40 -9.78 -3.66 4.56
C ASN A 40 -8.26 -3.93 4.51
N GLN A 41 -7.81 -4.80 3.60
CA GLN A 41 -6.38 -5.06 3.43
C GLN A 41 -5.62 -3.84 2.90
N ALA A 42 -6.20 -3.11 1.96
CA ALA A 42 -5.60 -1.91 1.39
C ALA A 42 -5.41 -0.81 2.44
N VAL A 43 -6.43 -0.54 3.26
CA VAL A 43 -6.34 0.46 4.34
C VAL A 43 -5.28 0.06 5.37
N LYS A 44 -5.25 -1.21 5.80
CA LYS A 44 -4.19 -1.73 6.69
C LYS A 44 -2.80 -1.55 6.09
N ALA A 45 -2.65 -1.82 4.80
CA ALA A 45 -1.39 -1.67 4.10
C ALA A 45 -0.93 -0.20 4.05
N VAL A 46 -1.84 0.74 3.80
CA VAL A 46 -1.53 2.19 3.83
C VAL A 46 -1.06 2.62 5.22
N ILE A 47 -1.70 2.14 6.30
CA ILE A 47 -1.28 2.45 7.68
C ILE A 47 0.16 1.98 7.94
N PHE A 48 0.48 0.72 7.57
CA PHE A 48 1.85 0.22 7.72
C PHE A 48 2.86 0.97 6.83
N ALA A 49 2.47 1.28 5.59
CA ALA A 49 3.34 2.01 4.66
C ALA A 49 3.69 3.40 5.18
N ARG A 50 2.74 4.10 5.81
CA ARG A 50 3.02 5.38 6.49
C ARG A 50 4.08 5.23 7.58
N GLY A 51 3.96 4.21 8.43
CA GLY A 51 4.99 3.93 9.45
C GLY A 51 6.36 3.58 8.85
N TYR A 52 6.39 2.95 7.66
CA TYR A 52 7.65 2.65 6.96
C TYR A 52 8.30 3.89 6.34
N LEU A 53 7.50 4.89 5.96
CA LEU A 53 7.95 6.11 5.28
C LEU A 53 8.31 7.24 6.27
N GLU A 54 7.84 7.17 7.51
CA GLU A 54 8.09 8.18 8.55
C GLU A 54 9.60 8.44 8.78
N LEU A 55 10.41 7.38 8.79
CA LEU A 55 11.87 7.49 8.95
C LEU A 55 12.58 8.07 7.72
N ASP A 56 11.93 8.03 6.55
CA ASP A 56 12.42 8.61 5.30
C ASP A 56 12.01 10.09 5.17
N GLY A 57 11.22 10.63 6.12
CA GLY A 57 10.68 11.98 6.07
C GLY A 57 9.56 12.16 5.04
N ILE A 58 8.89 11.07 4.66
CA ILE A 58 7.81 11.02 3.66
C ILE A 58 6.46 10.77 4.33
#